data_AF-A0A6N6T311-F1
#
_entry.id   AF-A0A6N6T311-F1
#
_cell.length_a   1.000
_cell.length_b   1.000
_cell.length_c   1.000
_cell.angle_alpha   90.00
_cell.angle_beta   90.00
_cell.angle_gamma   90.00
#
_symmetry.space_group_name_H-M   'P 1'
#
loop_
_entity.id
_entity.type
_entity.pdbx_description
1 polymer ?
#
loop_
_entity_poly.entity_id
_entity_poly.type
_entity_poly.pdbx_seq_one_letter_code
_entity_poly.pdbx_strand_id
1 'polypeptide(L)'
;MLQSSQAKRAAIIGQAEHPIPVRKWHATGHLVSIYSSLIISIVIGVFFIAMRGWSPADDWQMHTDFIVTWLLLTYIWVQMGCLILVGAGSKNQMWLDAFTSIIPLFLIFYVIVQHYTGYLILSVFQTHASLVTAYTMLLDFVIDLGVSVLLSRQVVDVGSAGVG
;
A
#
# COMPACT_ATOMS: atom_id res chain seq x y z
N MET A 1 -37.48 26.40 -17.49
CA MET A 1 -36.18 27.02 -17.16
C MET A 1 -35.97 27.30 -15.65
N LEU A 2 -36.97 27.16 -14.77
CA LEU A 2 -36.82 27.42 -13.32
C LEU A 2 -36.23 26.25 -12.50
N GLN A 3 -36.33 25.01 -12.98
CA GLN A 3 -35.85 23.82 -12.25
C GLN A 3 -34.31 23.73 -12.14
N SER A 4 -33.56 24.29 -13.09
CA SER A 4 -32.08 24.26 -13.03
C SER A 4 -31.49 25.18 -11.97
N SER A 5 -32.21 26.24 -11.59
CA SER A 5 -31.78 27.22 -10.58
C SER A 5 -31.90 26.65 -9.17
N GLN A 6 -32.98 25.93 -8.87
CA GLN A 6 -33.19 25.31 -7.56
C GLN A 6 -32.24 24.12 -7.34
N ALA A 7 -31.98 23.31 -8.38
CA ALA A 7 -30.99 22.23 -8.31
C ALA A 7 -29.56 22.75 -8.06
N LYS A 8 -29.17 23.86 -8.71
CA LYS A 8 -27.89 24.53 -8.45
C LYS A 8 -27.80 25.06 -7.02
N ARG A 9 -28.86 25.69 -6.50
CA ARG A 9 -28.88 26.16 -5.10
C ARG A 9 -28.81 25.02 -4.09
N ALA A 10 -29.50 23.92 -4.32
CA ALA A 10 -29.42 22.73 -3.45
C ALA A 10 -28.01 22.10 -3.45
N ALA A 11 -27.35 22.06 -4.62
CA ALA A 11 -25.97 21.58 -4.72
C ALA A 11 -24.96 22.50 -3.98
N ILE A 12 -25.15 23.82 -4.05
CA ILE A 12 -24.33 24.81 -3.34
C ILE A 12 -24.53 24.69 -1.82
N ILE A 13 -25.76 24.48 -1.36
CA ILE A 13 -26.07 24.32 0.07
C ILE A 13 -25.53 22.97 0.59
N GLY A 14 -25.64 21.89 -0.19
CA GLY A 14 -25.07 20.59 0.16
C GLY A 14 -23.53 20.59 0.25
N GLN A 15 -22.85 21.43 -0.55
CA GLN A 15 -21.40 21.65 -0.44
C GLN A 15 -21.01 22.49 0.78
N ALA A 16 -21.91 23.33 1.29
CA ALA A 16 -21.65 24.18 2.46
C ALA A 16 -21.80 23.43 3.80
N GLU A 17 -22.61 22.38 3.86
CA GLU A 17 -22.88 21.62 5.09
C GLU A 17 -21.83 20.54 5.40
N HIS A 18 -21.05 20.12 4.40
CA HIS A 18 -19.94 19.20 4.59
C HIS A 18 -18.65 19.80 4.03
N PRO A 19 -17.99 20.71 4.77
CA PRO A 19 -16.63 21.08 4.44
C PRO A 19 -15.81 19.81 4.47
N ILE A 20 -15.43 19.31 3.28
CA ILE A 20 -14.45 18.24 3.13
C ILE A 20 -13.26 18.71 3.96
N PRO A 21 -12.87 18.02 5.03
CA PRO A 21 -11.82 18.49 5.90
C PRO A 21 -10.58 18.65 5.03
N VAL A 22 -10.14 19.91 4.86
CA VAL A 22 -8.89 20.24 4.19
C VAL A 22 -7.79 19.70 5.08
N ARG A 23 -7.43 18.44 4.87
CA ARG A 23 -6.39 17.77 5.65
C ARG A 23 -5.11 18.52 5.44
N LYS A 24 -4.59 19.07 6.54
CA LYS A 24 -3.29 19.71 6.55
C LYS A 24 -2.24 18.65 6.27
N TRP A 25 -1.37 19.01 5.35
CA TRP A 25 -0.36 18.16 4.76
C TRP A 25 0.68 17.73 5.82
N HIS A 26 0.93 16.43 5.95
CA HIS A 26 1.92 15.89 6.87
C HIS A 26 3.00 15.12 6.11
N ALA A 27 4.08 15.82 5.73
CA ALA A 27 5.26 15.25 5.06
C ALA A 27 5.85 14.03 5.80
N THR A 28 5.67 13.98 7.12
CA THR A 28 6.17 12.91 7.98
C THR A 28 5.53 11.55 7.66
N GLY A 29 4.25 11.48 7.32
CA GLY A 29 3.58 10.19 7.06
C GLY A 29 4.02 9.53 5.74
N HIS A 30 4.27 10.32 4.69
CA HIS A 30 4.80 9.80 3.43
C HIS A 30 6.20 9.21 3.61
N LEU A 31 7.07 9.91 4.34
CA LEU A 31 8.40 9.37 4.63
C LEU A 31 8.33 8.04 5.37
N VAL A 32 7.42 7.88 6.33
CA VAL A 32 7.21 6.61 7.04
C VAL A 32 6.75 5.50 6.09
N SER A 33 5.80 5.78 5.19
CA SER A 33 5.36 4.82 4.17
C SER A 33 6.51 4.39 3.25
N ILE A 34 7.27 5.34 2.72
CA ILE A 34 8.43 5.06 1.85
C ILE A 34 9.49 4.24 2.60
N TYR A 35 9.89 4.67 3.80
CA TYR A 35 10.92 3.95 4.56
C TYR A 35 10.45 2.56 4.96
N SER A 36 9.18 2.39 5.35
CA SER A 36 8.65 1.07 5.70
C SER A 36 8.61 0.13 4.49
N SER A 37 8.24 0.62 3.30
CA SER A 37 8.32 -0.16 2.05
C SER A 37 9.76 -0.56 1.68
N LEU A 38 10.72 0.35 1.85
CA LEU A 38 12.13 0.05 1.60
C LEU A 38 12.67 -0.99 2.60
N ILE A 39 12.32 -0.86 3.88
CA ILE A 39 12.71 -1.81 4.92
C ILE A 39 12.12 -3.19 4.62
N ILE A 40 10.82 -3.29 4.28
CA ILE A 40 10.22 -4.59 3.97
C ILE A 40 10.85 -5.22 2.72
N SER A 41 11.20 -4.40 1.72
CA SER A 41 11.93 -4.87 0.52
C SER A 41 13.28 -5.49 0.88
N ILE A 42 14.05 -4.83 1.77
CA ILE A 42 15.31 -5.36 2.27
C ILE A 42 15.09 -6.67 3.03
N VAL A 43 14.07 -6.72 3.90
CA VAL A 43 13.74 -7.94 4.68
C VAL A 43 13.38 -9.10 3.76
N ILE A 44 12.56 -8.87 2.73
CA ILE A 44 12.20 -9.88 1.71
C ILE A 44 13.47 -10.38 1.00
N GLY A 45 14.34 -9.45 0.55
CA GLY A 45 15.57 -9.81 -0.14
C GLY A 45 16.51 -10.65 0.73
N VAL A 46 16.72 -10.25 1.99
CA VAL A 46 17.56 -11.00 2.93
C VAL A 46 16.96 -12.37 3.21
N PHE A 47 15.67 -12.42 3.54
CA PHE A 47 15.02 -13.65 3.97
C PHE A 47 14.89 -14.70 2.86
N PHE A 48 14.54 -14.30 1.64
CA PHE A 48 14.32 -15.25 0.55
C PHE A 48 15.55 -15.49 -0.34
N ILE A 49 16.42 -14.49 -0.50
CA ILE A 49 17.58 -14.60 -1.41
C ILE A 49 18.85 -14.92 -0.62
N ALA A 50 19.19 -14.13 0.41
CA ALA A 50 20.42 -14.35 1.17
C ALA A 50 20.32 -15.58 2.08
N MET A 51 19.16 -15.80 2.70
CA MET A 51 18.88 -16.96 3.56
C MET A 51 18.16 -18.09 2.81
N ARG A 52 18.38 -18.24 1.49
CA ARG A 52 17.72 -19.28 0.68
C ARG A 52 17.91 -20.68 1.29
N GLY A 53 16.83 -21.46 1.34
CA GLY A 53 16.84 -22.82 1.88
C GLY A 53 16.86 -22.90 3.40
N TRP A 54 16.81 -21.76 4.11
CA TRP A 54 16.69 -21.76 5.55
C TRP A 54 15.34 -22.37 5.97
N SER A 55 15.40 -23.28 6.95
CA SER A 55 14.23 -23.88 7.57
C SER A 55 14.43 -23.83 9.09
N PRO A 56 13.47 -23.29 9.85
CA PRO A 56 13.49 -23.42 11.30
C PRO A 56 13.35 -24.90 11.69
N ALA A 57 13.80 -25.24 12.90
CA ALA A 57 13.51 -26.53 13.52
C ALA A 57 12.01 -26.65 13.86
N ASP A 58 11.48 -27.87 13.90
CA ASP A 58 10.03 -28.13 14.04
C ASP A 58 9.41 -27.49 15.29
N ASP A 59 10.16 -27.44 16.40
CA ASP A 59 9.77 -26.81 17.66
C ASP A 59 9.71 -25.27 17.57
N TRP A 60 10.50 -24.69 16.67
CA TRP A 60 10.58 -23.24 16.46
C TRP A 60 9.75 -22.74 15.27
N GLN A 61 9.27 -23.64 14.41
CA GLN A 61 8.54 -23.30 13.20
C GLN A 61 7.26 -22.52 13.51
N MET A 62 6.46 -22.96 14.49
CA MET A 62 5.23 -22.26 14.89
C MET A 62 5.48 -20.82 15.33
N HIS A 63 6.55 -20.59 16.09
CA HIS A 63 6.90 -19.25 16.54
C HIS A 63 7.39 -18.37 15.38
N THR A 64 8.11 -18.96 14.44
CA THR A 64 8.61 -18.25 13.26
C THR A 64 7.47 -17.87 12.31
N ASP A 65 6.52 -18.79 12.07
CA ASP A 65 5.30 -18.53 11.30
C ASP A 65 4.49 -17.38 11.93
N PHE A 66 4.37 -17.39 13.26
CA PHE A 66 3.71 -16.33 14.02
C PHE A 66 4.42 -14.97 13.81
N ILE A 67 5.75 -14.93 13.95
CA ILE A 67 6.54 -13.70 13.76
C ILE A 67 6.37 -13.15 12.33
N VAL A 68 6.52 -14.00 11.30
CA VAL A 68 6.40 -13.57 9.90
C VAL A 68 5.01 -12.99 9.64
N THR A 69 3.96 -13.66 10.10
CA THR A 69 2.59 -13.20 9.92
C THR A 69 2.36 -11.84 10.60
N TRP A 70 2.84 -11.68 11.84
CA TRP A 70 2.70 -10.42 12.57
C TRP A 70 3.52 -9.28 11.97
N LEU A 71 4.70 -9.57 11.42
CA LEU A 71 5.50 -8.57 10.71
C LEU A 71 4.75 -8.05 9.47
N LEU A 72 4.17 -8.95 8.67
CA LEU A 72 3.39 -8.59 7.48
C LEU A 72 2.10 -7.82 7.84
N LEU A 73 1.41 -8.23 8.91
CA LEU A 73 0.22 -7.52 9.40
C LEU A 73 0.58 -6.13 9.93
N THR A 74 1.68 -6.01 10.67
CA THR A 74 2.18 -4.71 11.17
C THR A 74 2.57 -3.81 10.01
N TYR A 75 3.19 -4.36 8.96
CA TYR A 75 3.50 -3.63 7.74
C TYR A 75 2.23 -3.06 7.09
N ILE A 76 1.23 -3.90 6.79
CA ILE A 76 -0.05 -3.43 6.22
C ILE A 76 -0.70 -2.38 7.13
N TRP A 77 -0.68 -2.60 8.45
CA TRP A 77 -1.25 -1.65 9.41
C TRP A 77 -0.59 -0.28 9.32
N VAL A 78 0.74 -0.24 9.22
CA VAL A 78 1.50 1.01 9.05
C VAL A 78 1.17 1.67 7.71
N GLN A 79 1.11 0.91 6.61
CA GLN A 79 0.79 1.48 5.30
C GLN A 79 -0.63 2.05 5.26
N MET A 80 -1.61 1.27 5.70
CA MET A 80 -3.00 1.71 5.80
C MET A 80 -3.16 2.91 6.74
N GLY A 81 -2.47 2.89 7.88
CA GLY A 81 -2.47 4.00 8.83
C GLY A 81 -1.89 5.28 8.21
N CYS A 82 -0.80 5.17 7.45
CA CYS A 82 -0.19 6.32 6.76
C CYS A 82 -1.14 6.86 5.69
N LEU A 83 -1.71 6.01 4.84
CA LEU A 83 -2.72 6.41 3.85
C LEU A 83 -3.90 7.13 4.50
N ILE A 84 -4.46 6.54 5.57
CA ILE A 84 -5.62 7.09 6.29
C ILE A 84 -5.26 8.37 7.02
N LEU A 85 -4.03 8.63 7.44
CA LEU A 85 -3.68 9.87 8.15
C LEU A 85 -3.28 11.00 7.21
N VAL A 86 -2.59 10.68 6.11
CA VAL A 86 -1.98 11.68 5.21
C VAL A 86 -2.97 12.20 4.16
N GLY A 87 -3.89 11.35 3.67
CA GLY A 87 -4.86 11.76 2.64
C GLY A 87 -4.24 11.99 1.25
N ALA A 88 -4.96 12.69 0.38
CA ALA A 88 -4.54 12.93 -1.01
C ALA A 88 -3.34 13.87 -1.07
N GLY A 89 -2.14 13.31 -1.19
CA GLY A 89 -0.93 14.06 -1.49
C GLY A 89 -1.00 14.71 -2.89
N SER A 90 0.07 15.40 -3.26
CA SER A 90 0.22 15.86 -4.65
C SER A 90 0.26 14.66 -5.62
N LYS A 91 -0.15 14.86 -6.88
CA LYS A 91 -0.13 13.80 -7.92
C LYS A 91 1.21 13.05 -8.00
N ASN A 92 2.33 13.77 -7.82
CA ASN A 92 3.68 13.19 -7.84
C ASN A 92 3.95 12.29 -6.62
N GLN A 93 3.41 12.62 -5.46
CA GLN A 93 3.56 11.81 -4.25
C GLN A 93 2.73 10.55 -4.30
N MET A 94 1.49 10.64 -4.80
CA MET A 94 0.65 9.45 -4.99
C MET A 94 1.30 8.46 -5.96
N TRP A 95 1.97 8.98 -6.98
CA TRP A 95 2.80 8.18 -7.88
C TRP A 95 4.02 7.58 -7.19
N LEU A 96 4.71 8.33 -6.32
CA LEU A 96 5.85 7.83 -5.55
C LEU A 96 5.42 6.74 -4.57
N ASP A 97 4.32 6.92 -3.83
CA ASP A 97 3.80 5.94 -2.88
C ASP A 97 3.46 4.63 -3.61
N ALA A 98 2.70 4.70 -4.73
CA ALA A 98 2.39 3.55 -5.57
C ALA A 98 3.63 2.89 -6.21
N PHE A 99 4.64 3.68 -6.57
CA PHE A 99 5.91 3.15 -7.06
C PHE A 99 6.70 2.48 -5.94
N THR A 100 6.63 2.98 -4.71
CA THR A 100 7.31 2.33 -3.60
C THR A 100 6.65 1.03 -3.19
N SER A 101 5.33 0.86 -3.29
CA SER A 101 4.69 -0.44 -3.02
C SER A 101 4.85 -1.47 -4.13
N ILE A 102 5.19 -1.05 -5.37
CA ILE A 102 5.49 -2.00 -6.45
C ILE A 102 6.81 -2.75 -6.25
N ILE A 103 7.78 -2.15 -5.54
CA ILE A 103 9.13 -2.71 -5.36
C ILE A 103 9.08 -4.03 -4.56
N PRO A 104 8.51 -4.10 -3.34
CA PRO A 104 8.45 -5.35 -2.60
C PRO A 104 7.59 -6.39 -3.30
N LEU A 105 6.54 -5.96 -4.04
CA LEU A 105 5.72 -6.84 -4.86
C LEU A 105 6.52 -7.49 -6.01
N PHE A 106 7.30 -6.69 -6.74
CA PHE A 106 8.14 -7.21 -7.81
C PHE A 106 9.22 -8.15 -7.26
N LEU A 107 9.81 -7.80 -6.12
CA LEU A 107 10.84 -8.61 -5.47
C LEU A 107 10.30 -9.99 -5.05
N ILE A 108 9.12 -10.04 -4.44
CA ILE A 108 8.53 -11.33 -4.04
C ILE A 108 8.07 -12.16 -5.24
N PHE A 109 7.54 -11.53 -6.30
CA PHE A 109 7.25 -12.25 -7.54
C PHE A 109 8.52 -12.80 -8.19
N TYR A 110 9.60 -12.02 -8.20
CA TYR A 110 10.90 -12.49 -8.67
C TYR A 110 11.35 -13.73 -7.90
N VAL A 111 11.28 -13.72 -6.57
CA VAL A 111 11.58 -14.89 -5.72
C VAL A 111 10.74 -16.10 -6.12
N ILE A 112 9.43 -15.92 -6.30
CA ILE A 112 8.52 -17.02 -6.67
C ILE A 112 8.87 -17.58 -8.05
N VAL A 113 9.12 -16.73 -9.05
CA VAL A 113 9.50 -17.17 -10.39
C VAL A 113 10.85 -17.91 -10.36
N GLN A 114 11.84 -17.39 -9.64
CA GLN A 114 13.14 -18.04 -9.47
C GLN A 114 13.02 -19.39 -8.76
N HIS A 115 12.04 -19.52 -7.85
CA HIS A 115 11.75 -20.79 -7.19
C HIS A 115 11.15 -21.81 -8.17
N TYR A 116 10.11 -21.43 -8.92
CA TYR A 116 9.47 -22.34 -9.89
C TYR A 116 10.37 -22.72 -11.08
N THR A 117 11.30 -21.86 -11.47
CA THR A 117 12.29 -22.14 -12.51
C THR A 117 13.47 -22.98 -12.01
N GLY A 118 13.55 -23.23 -10.69
CA GLY A 118 14.59 -24.07 -10.08
C GLY A 118 15.91 -23.35 -9.80
N TYR A 119 16.02 -22.05 -10.06
CA TYR A 119 17.21 -21.25 -9.73
C TYR A 119 17.35 -20.97 -8.23
N LEU A 120 16.25 -20.96 -7.49
CA LEU A 120 16.22 -20.69 -6.06
C LEU A 120 15.47 -21.80 -5.31
N ILE A 121 16.18 -22.58 -4.50
CA ILE A 121 15.58 -23.64 -3.70
C ILE A 121 15.11 -23.03 -2.37
N LEU A 122 13.80 -22.95 -2.20
CA LEU A 122 13.16 -22.53 -0.94
C LEU A 122 12.79 -23.77 -0.12
N SER A 123 12.89 -23.66 1.20
CA SER A 123 12.29 -24.65 2.10
C SER A 123 10.76 -24.62 2.00
N VAL A 124 10.07 -25.66 2.50
CA VAL A 124 8.60 -25.68 2.55
C VAL A 124 8.06 -24.47 3.32
N PHE A 125 8.70 -24.15 4.45
CA PHE A 125 8.39 -22.98 5.26
C PHE A 125 8.56 -21.67 4.46
N GLN A 126 9.70 -21.47 3.81
CA GLN A 126 9.90 -20.27 2.97
C GLN A 126 8.93 -20.22 1.79
N THR A 127 8.54 -21.36 1.22
CA THR A 127 7.56 -21.40 0.14
C THR A 127 6.21 -20.87 0.61
N HIS A 128 5.71 -21.34 1.77
CA HIS A 128 4.48 -20.82 2.35
C HIS A 128 4.59 -19.33 2.71
N ALA A 129 5.69 -18.93 3.36
CA ALA A 129 5.95 -17.54 3.69
C ALA A 129 5.99 -16.64 2.44
N SER A 130 6.53 -17.15 1.32
CA SER A 130 6.60 -16.39 0.07
C SER A 130 5.23 -16.11 -0.53
N LEU A 131 4.31 -17.07 -0.46
CA LEU A 131 2.94 -16.91 -0.94
C LEU A 131 2.16 -15.91 -0.07
N VAL A 132 2.26 -16.04 1.25
CA VAL A 132 1.62 -15.09 2.19
C VAL A 132 2.18 -13.68 1.99
N THR A 133 3.50 -13.55 1.81
CA THR A 133 4.16 -12.27 1.50
C THR A 133 3.64 -11.71 0.17
N ALA A 134 3.53 -12.52 -0.88
CA ALA A 134 3.01 -12.09 -2.17
C ALA A 134 1.56 -11.58 -2.08
N TYR A 135 0.68 -12.30 -1.39
CA TYR A 135 -0.70 -11.83 -1.17
C TYR A 135 -0.74 -10.51 -0.39
N THR A 136 0.10 -10.38 0.64
CA THR A 136 0.23 -9.16 1.44
C THR A 136 0.67 -7.97 0.59
N MET A 137 1.75 -8.13 -0.19
CA MET A 137 2.27 -7.06 -1.05
C MET A 137 1.31 -6.71 -2.20
N LEU A 138 0.58 -7.70 -2.72
CA LEU A 138 -0.44 -7.45 -3.74
C LEU A 138 -1.60 -6.65 -3.17
N LEU A 139 -2.06 -6.97 -1.96
CA LEU A 139 -3.10 -6.21 -1.27
C LEU A 139 -2.65 -4.76 -1.05
N ASP A 140 -1.44 -4.56 -0.54
CA ASP A 140 -0.84 -3.25 -0.30
C ASP A 140 -0.83 -2.40 -1.58
N PHE A 141 -0.29 -2.94 -2.67
CA PHE A 141 -0.27 -2.27 -3.97
C PHE A 141 -1.67 -1.92 -4.48
N VAL A 142 -2.63 -2.85 -4.37
CA VAL A 142 -4.02 -2.62 -4.83
C VAL A 142 -4.69 -1.52 -4.00
N ILE A 143 -4.46 -1.49 -2.70
CA ILE A 143 -5.01 -0.46 -1.83
C ILE A 143 -4.37 0.89 -2.13
N ASP A 144 -3.04 0.97 -2.20
CA ASP A 144 -2.31 2.20 -2.54
C ASP A 144 -2.78 2.79 -3.87
N LEU A 145 -2.85 1.94 -4.90
CA LEU A 145 -3.29 2.36 -6.23
C LEU A 145 -4.77 2.75 -6.23
N GLY A 146 -5.62 1.97 -5.58
CA GLY A 146 -7.06 2.22 -5.49
C GLY A 146 -7.38 3.53 -4.77
N VAL A 147 -6.75 3.76 -3.61
CA VAL A 147 -6.84 5.00 -2.86
C VAL A 147 -6.28 6.16 -3.68
N SER A 148 -5.14 5.97 -4.34
CA SER A 148 -4.57 6.99 -5.21
C SER A 148 -5.51 7.39 -6.36
N VAL A 149 -6.14 6.43 -7.02
CA VAL A 149 -7.10 6.72 -8.09
C VAL A 149 -8.33 7.44 -7.55
N LEU A 150 -8.91 6.97 -6.44
CA LEU A 150 -10.10 7.59 -5.83
C LEU A 150 -9.83 9.04 -5.42
N LEU A 151 -8.71 9.29 -4.76
CA LEU A 151 -8.31 10.62 -4.32
C LEU A 151 -7.97 11.55 -5.49
N SER A 152 -7.36 11.03 -6.56
CA SER A 152 -7.08 11.82 -7.76
C SER A 152 -8.36 12.32 -8.43
N ARG A 153 -9.43 11.52 -8.44
CA ARG A 153 -10.75 11.90 -8.97
C ARG A 153 -11.39 13.00 -8.13
N GLN A 154 -11.32 12.89 -6.81
CA GLN A 154 -11.85 13.92 -5.91
C GLN A 154 -11.17 15.29 -6.11
N VAL A 155 -9.86 15.32 -6.34
CA VAL A 155 -9.14 16.59 -6.61
C VAL A 155 -9.55 17.19 -7.96
N VAL A 156 -9.76 16.35 -8.99
CA VAL A 156 -10.22 16.82 -10.32
C VAL A 156 -11.65 17.37 -10.26
N ASP A 157 -12.55 16.71 -9.54
CA ASP A 157 -13.95 17.15 -9.41
C ASP A 157 -14.05 18.49 -8.64
N VAL A 158 -13.24 18.68 -7.59
CA VAL A 158 -13.19 19.95 -6.82
C VAL A 158 -12.56 21.08 -7.64
N GLY A 159 -11.52 20.80 -8.44
CA GLY A 159 -10.91 21.79 -9.35
C GLY A 159 -11.84 22.26 -10.48
N SER A 160 -12.77 21.40 -10.90
CA SER A 160 -13.78 21.74 -11.92
C SER A 160 -14.94 22.60 -11.38
N ALA A 161 -15.15 22.62 -10.07
CA ALA A 161 -16.18 23.42 -9.42
C ALA A 161 -15.76 24.88 -9.13
N GLY A 162 -14.48 25.22 -9.33
CA GLY A 162 -13.89 26.53 -9.01
C GLY A 162 -13.56 27.42 -10.20
N VAL A 163 -13.87 27.01 -11.44
CA VAL A 163 -13.70 27.86 -12.64
C VAL A 163 -15.05 27.97 -13.35
N GLY A 164 -15.84 28.93 -12.88
CA GLY A 164 -17.11 29.35 -13.47
C GLY A 164 -17.44 30.76 -13.05
#